data_AF-A0A1X7A7T2-F1
#
_entry.id   AF-A0A1X7A7T2-F1
#
_cell.length_a   1.000
_cell.length_b   1.000
_cell.length_c   1.000
_cell.angle_alpha   90.00
_cell.angle_beta   90.00
_cell.angle_gamma   90.00
#
_symmetry.space_group_name_H-M   'P 1'
#
loop_
_entity.id
_entity.type
_entity.pdbx_description
1 polymer ?
#
loop_
_entity_poly.entity_id
_entity_poly.type
_entity_poly.pdbx_seq_one_letter_code
_entity_poly.pdbx_strand_id
1 'polypeptide(L)'
;MRYYRDPALMAARIVAAPCWAAIRELHNIPMLVVNGKVSLPQLRELDAFLAYRARRRDPEMTLGFFEKYGAKRSLHELCLLQSAFGVFFERSPAHRELEKAIASKRRGGSRDLKPYPQRHRRFSVYPQELPGAWQQALADMEIGLPGVACAAPADPLITTTRTKLCELGLVIRNSDLDVELSIETLSAYEHSLYTRERSLSPRTILSALRQLRDFGKYIGIDEDLERHLVARIRLWEDMSERTLSFKEGKVMALPTYAEIAGLAFDLLGEAERLSNPRHAQLKRNVAVALLLFCPFPMRVADTNIRFGHELLWDGSFYRFNIRTSKTGVPYAPTIIPAYGMFIDLLVLQGSSPDHLETLRQKCFRERRPLFVSHEDHKLHDGFVSRAWRMELGTGCHAARTKLHDELAPLGQEGVELAMRACGQRSEKTAEFYRTRAYDLAMVKRVHDNMLAGITEDEWQTYFD
;
A
#
# COMPACT_ATOMS: atom_id res chain seq x y z
N MET A 1 -28.60 46.24 35.68
CA MET A 1 -28.07 44.95 36.17
C MET A 1 -28.58 43.82 35.29
N ARG A 2 -27.78 43.35 34.33
CA ARG A 2 -28.06 42.07 33.67
C ARG A 2 -27.72 40.99 34.69
N TYR A 3 -28.74 40.27 35.18
CA TYR A 3 -28.51 39.03 35.94
C TYR A 3 -27.58 38.15 35.10
N TYR A 4 -26.31 38.05 35.49
CA TYR A 4 -25.43 37.00 35.01
C TYR A 4 -26.03 35.70 35.52
N ARG A 5 -26.85 35.07 34.67
CA ARG A 5 -27.44 33.77 34.99
C ARG A 5 -26.29 32.81 35.24
N ASP A 6 -26.26 32.26 36.44
CA ASP A 6 -25.30 31.25 36.85
C ASP A 6 -25.21 30.14 35.77
N PRO A 7 -24.05 29.98 35.11
CA PRO A 7 -23.86 28.97 34.08
C PRO A 7 -24.15 27.55 34.57
N ALA A 8 -23.91 27.25 35.86
CA ALA A 8 -24.21 25.94 36.45
C ALA A 8 -25.72 25.70 36.51
N LEU A 9 -26.50 26.70 36.91
CA LEU A 9 -27.96 26.62 36.92
C LEU A 9 -28.54 26.47 35.51
N MET A 10 -27.96 27.17 34.52
CA MET A 10 -28.36 27.02 33.12
C MET A 10 -28.05 25.62 32.58
N ALA A 11 -26.89 25.08 32.90
CA ALA A 11 -26.50 23.72 32.52
C ALA A 11 -27.44 22.69 33.18
N ALA A 12 -27.72 22.82 34.47
CA ALA A 12 -28.63 21.95 35.22
C ALA A 12 -30.03 21.89 34.58
N ARG A 13 -30.55 23.03 34.10
CA ARG A 13 -31.84 23.09 33.39
C ARG A 13 -31.82 22.36 32.05
N ILE A 14 -30.72 22.46 31.29
CA ILE A 14 -30.58 21.77 30.00
C ILE A 14 -30.56 20.25 30.24
N VAL A 15 -29.70 19.80 31.14
CA VAL A 15 -29.50 18.36 31.37
C VAL A 15 -30.64 17.72 32.17
N ALA A 16 -31.62 18.49 32.66
CA ALA A 16 -32.81 17.97 33.32
C ALA A 16 -33.66 17.10 32.38
N ALA A 17 -33.57 17.31 31.06
CA ALA A 17 -34.35 16.57 30.07
C ALA A 17 -34.11 15.05 30.11
N PRO A 18 -35.13 14.20 29.84
CA PRO A 18 -35.01 12.74 29.94
C PRO A 18 -33.92 12.13 29.04
N CYS A 19 -33.61 12.77 27.91
CA CYS A 19 -32.59 12.30 26.96
C CYS A 19 -31.16 12.31 27.53
N TRP A 20 -30.93 12.95 28.67
CA TRP A 20 -29.64 12.99 29.36
C TRP A 20 -29.44 11.92 30.43
N ALA A 21 -30.45 11.09 30.73
CA ALA A 21 -30.43 10.18 31.88
C ALA A 21 -29.12 9.37 31.98
N ALA A 22 -28.73 8.68 30.90
CA ALA A 22 -27.51 7.86 30.87
C ALA A 22 -26.20 8.66 30.99
N ILE A 23 -26.16 9.92 30.55
CA ILE A 23 -24.94 10.75 30.60
C ILE A 23 -24.79 11.41 31.97
N ARG A 24 -25.90 11.79 32.61
CA ARG A 24 -25.90 12.40 33.96
C ARG A 24 -25.31 11.47 35.02
N GLU A 25 -25.56 10.18 34.89
CA GLU A 25 -25.03 9.18 35.83
C GLU A 25 -23.50 9.08 35.77
N LEU A 26 -22.92 9.41 34.62
CA LEU A 26 -21.48 9.28 34.36
C LEU A 26 -20.70 10.58 34.63
N HIS A 27 -21.35 11.74 34.61
CA HIS A 27 -20.66 13.03 34.63
C HIS A 27 -21.34 14.09 35.50
N ASN A 28 -20.53 14.84 36.25
CA ASN A 28 -20.97 16.08 36.90
C ASN A 28 -20.98 17.25 35.88
N ILE A 29 -22.02 17.29 35.05
CA ILE A 29 -22.12 18.22 33.91
C ILE A 29 -22.04 19.70 34.34
N PRO A 30 -22.71 20.17 35.42
CA PRO A 30 -22.55 21.55 35.89
C PRO A 30 -21.09 21.91 36.19
N MET A 31 -20.32 21.01 36.81
CA MET A 31 -18.90 21.25 37.08
C MET A 31 -18.05 21.29 35.80
N LEU A 32 -18.38 20.49 34.78
CA LEU A 32 -17.71 20.58 33.47
C LEU A 32 -17.90 21.96 32.82
N VAL A 33 -19.05 22.60 33.03
CA VAL A 33 -19.31 23.96 32.55
C VAL A 33 -18.56 25.00 33.37
N VAL A 34 -18.62 24.90 34.70
CA VAL A 34 -17.89 25.82 35.60
C VAL A 34 -16.39 25.78 35.34
N ASN A 35 -15.84 24.59 35.08
CA ASN A 35 -14.42 24.40 34.78
C ASN A 35 -14.05 24.71 33.32
N GLY A 36 -14.99 25.21 32.51
CA GLY A 36 -14.75 25.58 31.11
C GLY A 36 -14.43 24.40 30.19
N LYS A 37 -14.69 23.16 30.60
CA LYS A 37 -14.50 21.95 29.77
C LYS A 37 -15.57 21.84 28.70
N VAL A 38 -16.78 22.32 28.99
CA VAL A 38 -17.89 22.40 28.03
C VAL A 38 -18.58 23.76 28.17
N SER A 39 -18.86 24.41 27.05
CA SER A 39 -19.61 25.67 27.00
C SER A 39 -21.13 25.44 26.92
N LEU A 40 -21.92 26.43 27.34
CA LEU A 40 -23.39 26.36 27.21
C LEU A 40 -23.86 26.17 25.75
N PRO A 41 -23.26 26.79 24.71
CA PRO A 41 -23.59 26.48 23.31
C PRO A 41 -23.35 25.01 22.93
N GLN A 42 -22.23 24.42 23.37
CA GLN A 42 -21.93 23.01 23.14
C GLN A 42 -22.98 22.10 23.81
N LEU A 43 -23.38 22.40 25.06
CA LEU A 43 -24.43 21.64 25.75
C LEU A 43 -25.79 21.75 25.06
N ARG A 44 -26.17 22.93 24.55
CA ARG A 44 -27.44 23.11 23.83
C ARG A 44 -27.48 22.32 22.52
N GLU A 45 -26.36 22.31 21.79
CA GLU A 45 -26.29 21.51 20.56
C GLU A 45 -26.31 20.01 20.85
N LEU A 46 -25.65 19.57 21.93
CA LEU A 46 -25.73 18.18 22.37
C LEU A 46 -27.14 17.81 22.84
N ASP A 47 -27.82 18.67 23.60
CA ASP A 47 -29.21 18.46 24.02
C ASP A 47 -30.15 18.28 22.82
N ALA A 48 -30.05 19.17 21.84
CA ALA A 48 -30.86 19.10 20.64
C ALA A 48 -30.58 17.84 19.81
N PHE A 49 -29.32 17.40 19.77
CA PHE A 49 -28.92 16.14 19.16
C PHE A 49 -29.51 14.93 19.89
N LEU A 50 -29.42 14.88 21.22
CA LEU A 50 -29.94 13.79 22.03
C LEU A 50 -31.47 13.69 21.91
N ALA A 51 -32.16 14.83 21.92
CA ALA A 51 -33.60 14.91 21.68
C ALA A 51 -33.98 14.41 20.28
N TYR A 52 -33.20 14.76 19.25
CA TYR A 52 -33.39 14.26 17.89
C TYR A 52 -33.19 12.74 17.80
N ARG A 53 -32.15 12.20 18.45
CA ARG A 53 -31.89 10.75 18.51
C ARG A 53 -33.03 10.01 19.21
N ALA A 54 -33.49 10.51 20.35
CA ALA A 54 -34.58 9.90 21.12
C ALA A 54 -35.89 9.76 20.30
N ARG A 55 -36.18 10.72 19.41
CA ARG A 55 -37.37 10.68 18.54
C ARG A 55 -37.28 9.66 17.42
N ARG A 56 -36.09 9.40 16.88
CA ARG A 56 -35.92 8.56 15.68
C ARG A 56 -35.79 7.07 15.98
N ARG A 57 -35.49 6.69 17.23
CA ARG A 57 -35.20 5.30 17.62
C ARG A 57 -34.19 4.60 16.69
N ASP A 58 -33.32 5.38 16.04
CA ASP A 58 -32.29 4.84 15.16
C ASP A 58 -31.17 4.29 16.07
N PRO A 59 -30.91 2.97 16.03
CA PRO A 59 -29.90 2.38 16.90
C PRO A 59 -28.48 2.82 16.54
N GLU A 60 -28.22 3.15 15.26
CA GLU A 60 -26.87 3.40 14.77
C GLU A 60 -26.63 4.86 14.37
N MET A 61 -25.66 5.50 15.01
CA MET A 61 -25.19 6.85 14.67
C MET A 61 -24.26 6.81 13.45
N THR A 62 -24.79 6.40 12.29
CA THR A 62 -24.07 6.32 11.01
C THR A 62 -23.84 7.70 10.37
N LEU A 63 -23.00 7.80 9.34
CA LEU A 63 -22.87 9.01 8.52
C LEU A 63 -24.23 9.55 8.06
N GLY A 64 -25.11 8.69 7.53
CA GLY A 64 -26.44 9.09 7.07
C GLY A 64 -27.34 9.64 8.18
N PHE A 65 -27.16 9.17 9.42
CA PHE A 65 -27.86 9.73 10.58
C PHE A 65 -27.41 11.18 10.85
N PHE A 66 -26.09 11.42 10.87
CA PHE A 66 -25.53 12.76 11.08
C PHE A 66 -25.76 13.71 9.91
N GLU A 67 -25.77 13.24 8.66
CA GLU A 67 -26.13 14.06 7.50
C GLU A 67 -27.59 14.51 7.59
N LYS A 68 -28.51 13.63 7.99
CA LYS A 68 -29.92 14.00 8.24
C LYS A 68 -30.07 14.98 9.39
N TYR A 69 -29.31 14.81 10.49
CA TYR A 69 -29.30 15.77 11.60
C TYR A 69 -28.75 17.12 11.15
N GLY A 70 -27.63 17.09 10.43
CA GLY A 70 -26.90 18.27 9.98
C GLY A 70 -27.54 19.02 8.83
N ALA A 71 -28.55 18.46 8.15
CA ALA A 71 -29.24 19.11 7.03
C ALA A 71 -29.81 20.49 7.40
N LYS A 72 -30.33 20.65 8.63
CA LYS A 72 -30.92 21.90 9.13
C LYS A 72 -29.98 22.72 10.03
N ARG A 73 -28.72 22.31 10.16
CA ARG A 73 -27.72 22.95 11.03
C ARG A 73 -26.67 23.68 10.21
N SER A 74 -26.10 24.74 10.76
CA SER A 74 -24.89 25.39 10.27
C SER A 74 -23.66 24.52 10.51
N LEU A 75 -22.56 24.82 9.81
CA LEU A 75 -21.27 24.17 10.06
C LEU A 75 -20.76 24.45 11.49
N HIS A 76 -21.02 25.67 12.00
CA HIS A 76 -20.62 26.06 13.35
C HIS A 76 -21.31 25.20 14.42
N GLU A 77 -22.63 25.00 14.32
CA GLU A 77 -23.38 24.14 15.24
C GLU A 77 -22.87 22.69 15.23
N LEU A 78 -22.52 22.14 14.07
CA LEU A 78 -21.95 20.79 14.00
C LEU A 78 -20.55 20.71 14.64
N CYS A 79 -19.72 21.74 14.50
CA CYS A 79 -18.43 21.82 15.21
C CYS A 79 -18.62 21.93 16.74
N LEU A 80 -19.65 22.66 17.21
CA LEU A 80 -20.02 22.71 18.63
C LEU A 80 -20.43 21.32 19.13
N LEU A 81 -21.25 20.61 18.35
CA LEU A 81 -21.64 19.23 18.65
C LEU A 81 -20.42 18.30 18.72
N GLN A 82 -19.49 18.40 17.76
CA GLN A 82 -18.26 17.60 17.74
C GLN A 82 -17.42 17.84 19.00
N SER A 83 -17.26 19.09 19.40
CA SER A 83 -16.53 19.42 20.63
C SER A 83 -17.22 18.87 21.89
N ALA A 84 -18.56 18.95 21.96
CA ALA A 84 -19.32 18.35 23.06
C ALA A 84 -19.15 16.82 23.06
N PHE A 85 -19.19 16.20 21.88
CA PHE A 85 -19.01 14.76 21.71
C PHE A 85 -17.67 14.27 22.26
N GLY A 86 -16.59 15.01 21.98
CA GLY A 86 -15.26 14.69 22.50
C GLY A 86 -15.16 14.69 24.03
N VAL A 87 -16.07 15.36 24.74
CA VAL A 87 -16.10 15.38 26.21
C VAL A 87 -16.96 14.27 26.80
N PHE A 88 -18.11 13.96 26.19
CA PHE A 88 -19.09 13.03 26.76
C PHE A 88 -19.04 11.61 26.17
N PHE A 89 -18.48 11.43 24.97
CA PHE A 89 -18.43 10.14 24.30
C PHE A 89 -16.99 9.85 23.89
N GLU A 90 -16.24 9.26 24.83
CA GLU A 90 -14.84 8.94 24.64
C GLU A 90 -14.64 8.11 23.37
N ARG A 91 -14.00 8.73 22.36
CA ARG A 91 -13.54 8.12 21.10
C ARG A 91 -14.50 7.06 20.53
N SER A 92 -15.80 7.36 20.49
CA SER A 92 -16.79 6.44 19.93
C SER A 92 -16.79 6.48 18.38
N PRO A 93 -17.20 5.41 17.69
CA PRO A 93 -17.37 5.40 16.24
C PRO A 93 -18.31 6.51 15.75
N ALA A 94 -19.30 6.87 16.55
CA ALA A 94 -20.24 7.94 16.26
C ALA A 94 -19.55 9.31 16.13
N HIS A 95 -18.50 9.56 16.93
CA HIS A 95 -17.71 10.77 16.80
C HIS A 95 -17.12 10.86 15.38
N ARG A 96 -16.52 9.79 14.87
CA ARG A 96 -15.98 9.74 13.50
C ARG A 96 -17.05 9.98 12.43
N GLU A 97 -18.23 9.37 12.58
CA GLU A 97 -19.32 9.56 11.62
C GLU A 97 -19.82 11.03 11.61
N LEU A 98 -19.80 11.72 12.75
CA LEU A 98 -20.04 13.16 12.84
C LEU A 98 -18.94 13.96 12.12
N GLU A 99 -17.66 13.61 12.27
CA GLU A 99 -16.55 14.28 11.57
C GLU A 99 -16.69 14.16 10.04
N LYS A 100 -17.08 12.97 9.56
CA LYS A 100 -17.37 12.73 8.15
C LYS A 100 -18.54 13.59 7.67
N ALA A 101 -19.62 13.70 8.44
CA ALA A 101 -20.76 14.56 8.10
C ALA A 101 -20.35 16.05 8.03
N ILE A 102 -19.52 16.52 8.96
CA ILE A 102 -18.94 17.87 8.94
C ILE A 102 -18.09 18.08 7.68
N ALA A 103 -17.23 17.12 7.34
CA ALA A 103 -16.38 17.18 6.15
C ALA A 103 -17.17 17.11 4.84
N SER A 104 -18.25 16.33 4.80
CA SER A 104 -19.22 16.27 3.69
C SER A 104 -19.89 17.63 3.49
N LYS A 105 -20.40 18.22 4.58
CA LYS A 105 -21.04 19.56 4.55
C LYS A 105 -20.07 20.68 4.14
N ARG A 106 -18.82 20.67 4.61
CA ARG A 106 -17.78 21.65 4.22
C ARG A 106 -17.51 21.64 2.71
N ARG A 107 -17.64 20.48 2.06
CA ARG A 107 -17.39 20.33 0.62
C ARG A 107 -18.55 20.79 -0.26
N GLY A 108 -19.73 21.03 0.32
CA GLY A 108 -20.89 21.60 -0.39
C GLY A 108 -21.64 20.61 -1.28
N GLY A 109 -21.68 19.32 -0.93
CA GLY A 109 -22.19 18.26 -1.81
C GLY A 109 -21.10 17.76 -2.76
N SER A 110 -21.31 16.57 -3.34
CA SER A 110 -20.36 15.87 -4.21
C SER A 110 -19.79 16.80 -5.29
N ARG A 111 -18.58 17.31 -5.09
CA ARG A 111 -17.80 17.82 -6.22
C ARG A 111 -17.32 16.59 -6.95
N ASP A 112 -17.89 16.33 -8.12
CA ASP A 112 -17.32 15.39 -9.07
C ASP A 112 -15.84 15.72 -9.20
N LEU A 113 -15.00 14.81 -8.73
CA LEU A 113 -13.56 14.92 -8.88
C LEU A 113 -13.32 14.99 -10.39
N LYS A 114 -12.93 16.17 -10.89
CA LYS A 114 -12.60 16.32 -12.31
C LYS A 114 -11.60 15.22 -12.66
N PRO A 115 -11.89 14.40 -13.70
CA PRO A 115 -10.97 13.34 -14.09
C PRO A 115 -9.60 13.96 -14.32
N TYR A 116 -8.55 13.29 -13.82
CA TYR A 116 -7.19 13.73 -14.05
C TYR A 116 -6.99 13.86 -15.57
N PRO A 117 -6.48 15.01 -16.06
CA PRO A 117 -6.21 15.17 -17.48
C PRO A 117 -5.25 14.06 -17.92
N GLN A 118 -5.59 13.40 -19.03
CA GLN A 118 -4.70 12.37 -19.58
C GLN A 118 -3.35 13.02 -19.89
N ARG A 119 -2.27 12.48 -19.31
CA ARG A 119 -0.92 12.97 -19.59
C ARG A 119 -0.62 12.71 -21.08
N HIS A 120 -0.19 13.74 -21.79
CA HIS A 120 0.28 13.59 -23.18
C HIS A 120 1.40 12.54 -23.25
N ARG A 121 1.32 11.65 -24.26
CA ARG A 121 2.34 10.64 -24.54
C ARG A 121 3.61 11.31 -25.05
N ARG A 122 4.64 11.39 -24.21
CA ARG A 122 5.89 12.09 -24.53
C ARG A 122 6.92 11.24 -25.28
N PHE A 123 6.91 9.93 -25.06
CA PHE A 123 7.96 9.02 -25.52
C PHE A 123 7.43 7.89 -26.39
N SER A 124 6.19 7.98 -26.87
CA SER A 124 5.55 6.93 -27.66
C SER A 124 4.48 7.51 -28.58
N VAL A 125 4.26 6.88 -29.72
CA VAL A 125 3.06 7.07 -30.54
C VAL A 125 1.86 6.27 -29.96
N TYR A 126 0.68 6.46 -30.52
CA TYR A 126 -0.47 5.58 -30.30
C TYR A 126 -0.31 4.29 -31.12
N PRO A 127 -0.88 3.16 -30.66
CA PRO A 127 -0.78 1.88 -31.38
C PRO A 127 -1.27 1.94 -32.83
N GLN A 128 -2.30 2.74 -33.11
CA GLN A 128 -2.88 2.91 -34.45
C GLN A 128 -1.95 3.67 -35.42
N GLU A 129 -0.90 4.30 -34.91
CA GLU A 129 0.09 5.04 -35.70
C GLU A 129 1.33 4.19 -36.05
N LEU A 130 1.35 2.92 -35.65
CA LEU A 130 2.41 1.98 -36.04
C LEU A 130 2.23 1.54 -37.51
N PRO A 131 3.26 0.98 -38.16
CA PRO A 131 3.11 0.31 -39.45
C PRO A 131 1.98 -0.71 -39.46
N GLY A 132 1.21 -0.78 -40.55
CA GLY A 132 0.10 -1.73 -40.68
C GLY A 132 0.54 -3.18 -40.45
N ALA A 133 1.72 -3.56 -40.95
CA ALA A 133 2.30 -4.88 -40.70
C ALA A 133 2.55 -5.16 -39.21
N TRP A 134 2.99 -4.16 -38.43
CA TRP A 134 3.21 -4.33 -36.99
C TRP A 134 1.90 -4.36 -36.22
N GLN A 135 0.91 -3.57 -36.63
CA GLN A 135 -0.44 -3.62 -36.05
C GLN A 135 -1.06 -5.00 -36.26
N GLN A 136 -0.95 -5.56 -37.47
CA GLN A 136 -1.43 -6.90 -37.77
C GLN A 136 -0.69 -7.96 -36.94
N ALA A 137 0.65 -7.92 -36.88
CA ALA A 137 1.41 -8.86 -36.07
C ALA A 137 1.02 -8.81 -34.58
N LEU A 138 0.75 -7.62 -34.03
CA LEU A 138 0.26 -7.48 -32.66
C LEU A 138 -1.14 -8.06 -32.47
N ALA A 139 -2.03 -7.88 -33.45
CA ALA A 139 -3.37 -8.47 -33.42
C ALA A 139 -3.29 -10.01 -33.50
N ASP A 140 -2.42 -10.55 -34.35
CA ASP A 140 -2.18 -11.98 -34.49
C ASP A 140 -1.65 -12.58 -33.17
N MET A 141 -0.73 -11.90 -32.49
CA MET A 141 -0.25 -12.29 -31.16
C MET A 141 -1.40 -12.34 -30.14
N GLU A 142 -2.30 -11.36 -30.15
CA GLU A 142 -3.43 -11.28 -29.19
C GLU A 142 -4.44 -12.42 -29.34
N ILE A 143 -4.60 -12.95 -30.56
CA ILE A 143 -5.43 -14.13 -30.81
C ILE A 143 -4.66 -15.45 -30.75
N GLY A 144 -3.36 -15.40 -30.39
CA GLY A 144 -2.52 -16.57 -30.16
C GLY A 144 -1.98 -17.24 -31.43
N LEU A 145 -1.98 -16.55 -32.58
CA LEU A 145 -1.41 -17.10 -33.81
C LEU A 145 0.13 -17.19 -33.71
N PRO A 146 0.75 -18.27 -34.22
CA PRO A 146 2.20 -18.36 -34.28
C PRO A 146 2.78 -17.38 -35.30
N GLY A 147 3.95 -16.83 -34.98
CA GLY A 147 4.75 -16.04 -35.90
C GLY A 147 5.68 -16.90 -36.76
N VAL A 148 6.62 -16.26 -37.45
CA VAL A 148 7.56 -16.89 -38.38
C VAL A 148 8.49 -17.86 -37.65
N ALA A 149 9.13 -17.43 -36.55
CA ALA A 149 10.12 -18.24 -35.83
C ALA A 149 9.74 -18.58 -34.37
N CYS A 150 8.59 -18.13 -33.88
CA CYS A 150 8.16 -18.35 -32.50
C CYS A 150 6.64 -18.36 -32.33
N ALA A 151 6.17 -18.99 -31.24
CA ALA A 151 4.78 -18.91 -30.83
C ALA A 151 4.41 -17.51 -30.29
N ALA A 152 3.12 -17.19 -30.27
CA ALA A 152 2.63 -15.97 -29.64
C ALA A 152 3.11 -15.86 -28.17
N PRO A 153 3.61 -14.69 -27.73
CA PRO A 153 3.95 -14.46 -26.34
C PRO A 153 2.70 -14.46 -25.43
N ALA A 154 2.90 -14.61 -24.12
CA ALA A 154 1.83 -14.39 -23.15
C ALA A 154 1.34 -12.93 -23.12
N ASP A 155 0.07 -12.68 -22.83
CA ASP A 155 -0.57 -11.34 -22.87
C ASP A 155 0.21 -10.19 -22.21
N PRO A 156 0.83 -10.37 -21.02
CA PRO A 156 1.61 -9.30 -20.41
C PRO A 156 2.85 -8.91 -21.23
N LEU A 157 3.44 -9.87 -21.94
CA LEU A 157 4.56 -9.63 -22.85
C LEU A 157 4.07 -8.89 -24.09
N ILE A 158 2.92 -9.26 -24.68
CA ILE A 158 2.33 -8.54 -25.82
C ILE A 158 2.12 -7.06 -25.50
N THR A 159 1.57 -6.75 -24.31
CA THR A 159 1.38 -5.37 -23.85
C THR A 159 2.72 -4.61 -23.73
N THR A 160 3.75 -5.29 -23.25
CA THR A 160 5.09 -4.71 -23.13
C THR A 160 5.73 -4.47 -24.50
N THR A 161 5.64 -5.46 -25.40
CA THR A 161 6.11 -5.39 -26.79
C THR A 161 5.45 -4.25 -27.54
N ARG A 162 4.11 -4.14 -27.48
CA ARG A 162 3.37 -2.99 -28.04
C ARG A 162 3.90 -1.67 -27.53
N THR A 163 4.14 -1.55 -26.22
CA THR A 163 4.68 -0.32 -25.64
C THR A 163 6.03 0.02 -26.27
N LYS A 164 6.93 -0.95 -26.42
CA LYS A 164 8.26 -0.73 -27.02
C LYS A 164 8.22 -0.42 -28.50
N LEU A 165 7.32 -1.04 -29.26
CA LEU A 165 7.07 -0.68 -30.65
C LEU A 165 6.54 0.75 -30.79
N CYS A 166 5.62 1.18 -29.92
CA CYS A 166 5.15 2.57 -29.89
C CYS A 166 6.25 3.57 -29.53
N GLU A 167 7.19 3.21 -28.65
CA GLU A 167 8.36 4.05 -28.38
C GLU A 167 9.30 4.11 -29.59
N LEU A 168 9.59 2.96 -30.23
CA LEU A 168 10.39 2.88 -31.46
C LEU A 168 9.76 3.69 -32.60
N GLY A 169 8.44 3.57 -32.81
CA GLY A 169 7.71 4.30 -33.85
C GLY A 169 7.79 5.83 -33.68
N LEU A 170 7.89 6.32 -32.44
CA LEU A 170 8.15 7.75 -32.21
C LEU A 170 9.56 8.14 -32.64
N VAL A 171 10.55 7.29 -32.37
CA VAL A 171 11.95 7.55 -32.75
C VAL A 171 12.09 7.58 -34.26
N ILE A 172 11.56 6.57 -34.96
CA ILE A 172 11.57 6.51 -36.42
C ILE A 172 10.97 7.79 -37.02
N ARG A 173 9.79 8.19 -36.54
CA ARG A 173 9.10 9.42 -36.98
C ARG A 173 9.94 10.69 -36.79
N ASN A 174 10.72 10.76 -35.72
CA ASN A 174 11.54 11.92 -35.40
C ASN A 174 12.93 11.90 -36.07
N SER A 175 13.33 10.77 -36.67
CA SER A 175 14.68 10.55 -37.19
C SER A 175 14.74 10.46 -38.72
N ASP A 176 13.63 10.70 -39.43
CA ASP A 176 13.53 10.60 -40.90
C ASP A 176 14.06 9.25 -41.44
N LEU A 177 13.83 8.19 -40.66
CA LEU A 177 14.20 6.82 -41.02
C LEU A 177 13.01 6.11 -41.65
N ASP A 178 13.31 5.13 -42.50
CA ASP A 178 12.28 4.25 -43.06
C ASP A 178 11.55 3.49 -41.95
N VAL A 179 10.24 3.30 -42.15
CA VAL A 179 9.35 2.75 -41.14
C VAL A 179 9.40 1.22 -41.12
N GLU A 180 10.58 0.69 -40.82
CA GLU A 180 10.89 -0.73 -40.74
C GLU A 180 11.69 -1.07 -39.49
N LEU A 181 11.81 -2.36 -39.18
CA LEU A 181 12.67 -2.84 -38.10
C LEU A 181 14.02 -3.18 -38.72
N SER A 182 15.02 -2.34 -38.49
CA SER A 182 16.34 -2.39 -39.11
C SER A 182 17.44 -2.08 -38.08
N ILE A 183 18.71 -2.24 -38.45
CA ILE A 183 19.84 -1.94 -37.57
C ILE A 183 19.86 -0.44 -37.24
N GLU A 184 19.54 0.41 -38.19
CA GLU A 184 19.52 1.86 -38.09
C GLU A 184 18.43 2.32 -37.11
N THR A 185 17.20 1.81 -37.28
CA THR A 185 16.07 2.17 -36.42
C THR A 185 16.25 1.66 -34.99
N LEU A 186 16.81 0.46 -34.81
CA LEU A 186 17.17 -0.07 -33.49
C LEU A 186 18.27 0.74 -32.81
N SER A 187 19.32 1.12 -33.55
CA SER A 187 20.42 1.93 -33.01
C SER A 187 19.92 3.31 -32.59
N ALA A 188 19.06 3.94 -33.39
CA ALA A 188 18.42 5.20 -33.04
C ALA A 188 17.52 5.05 -31.81
N TYR A 189 16.74 3.96 -31.72
CA TYR A 189 15.91 3.70 -30.55
C TYR A 189 16.73 3.48 -29.29
N GLU A 190 17.75 2.64 -29.36
CA GLU A 190 18.67 2.40 -28.25
C GLU A 190 19.31 3.72 -27.78
N HIS A 191 19.81 4.53 -28.72
CA HIS A 191 20.31 5.86 -28.47
C HIS A 191 19.30 6.71 -27.70
N SER A 192 18.06 6.76 -28.19
CA SER A 192 16.97 7.50 -27.55
C SER A 192 16.68 7.05 -26.11
N LEU A 193 17.00 5.81 -25.72
CA LEU A 193 16.72 5.30 -24.37
C LEU A 193 17.72 5.81 -23.34
N TYR A 194 19.00 5.94 -23.71
CA TYR A 194 20.03 6.40 -22.79
C TYR A 194 20.29 7.91 -22.87
N THR A 195 19.81 8.62 -23.89
CA THR A 195 19.93 10.09 -24.02
C THR A 195 18.70 10.89 -23.58
N ARG A 196 17.67 10.23 -23.03
CA ARG A 196 16.51 10.94 -22.44
C ARG A 196 16.97 11.89 -21.32
N GLU A 197 16.17 12.94 -21.04
CA GLU A 197 16.38 13.85 -19.90
C GLU A 197 16.73 13.11 -18.60
N ARG A 198 16.09 11.97 -18.40
CA ARG A 198 16.51 10.97 -17.42
C ARG A 198 16.82 9.67 -18.15
N SER A 199 18.11 9.42 -18.32
CA SER A 199 18.62 8.17 -18.89
C SER A 199 17.98 6.95 -18.21
N LEU A 200 17.55 5.98 -19.02
CA LEU A 200 17.00 4.74 -18.49
C LEU A 200 18.10 3.86 -17.91
N SER A 201 17.76 3.08 -16.89
CA SER A 201 18.73 2.14 -16.33
C SER A 201 19.14 1.07 -17.36
N PRO A 202 20.38 0.55 -17.32
CA PRO A 202 20.83 -0.52 -18.21
C PRO A 202 19.86 -1.71 -18.28
N ARG A 203 19.26 -2.11 -17.16
CA ARG A 203 18.27 -3.20 -17.10
C ARG A 203 16.96 -2.87 -17.84
N THR A 204 16.56 -1.60 -17.86
CA THR A 204 15.39 -1.16 -18.62
C THR A 204 15.67 -1.20 -20.12
N ILE A 205 16.86 -0.77 -20.53
CA ILE A 205 17.30 -0.80 -21.93
C ILE A 205 17.40 -2.24 -22.42
N LEU A 206 18.08 -3.10 -21.66
CA LEU A 206 18.13 -4.55 -21.89
C LEU A 206 16.73 -5.14 -22.09
N SER A 207 15.79 -4.82 -21.20
CA SER A 207 14.42 -5.30 -21.30
C SER A 207 13.71 -4.79 -22.57
N ALA A 208 13.98 -3.56 -23.01
CA ALA A 208 13.39 -3.04 -24.24
C ALA A 208 13.92 -3.78 -25.47
N LEU A 209 15.25 -3.97 -25.57
CA LEU A 209 15.90 -4.66 -26.67
C LEU A 209 15.49 -6.13 -26.77
N ARG A 210 15.33 -6.83 -25.63
CA ARG A 210 14.81 -8.20 -25.61
C ARG A 210 13.40 -8.29 -26.20
N GLN A 211 12.52 -7.35 -25.88
CA GLN A 211 11.15 -7.34 -26.43
C GLN A 211 11.14 -7.05 -27.94
N LEU A 212 12.02 -6.17 -28.42
CA LEU A 212 12.16 -5.92 -29.86
C LEU A 212 12.75 -7.12 -30.60
N ARG A 213 13.69 -7.84 -29.99
CA ARG A 213 14.19 -9.11 -30.54
C ARG A 213 13.09 -10.17 -30.61
N ASP A 214 12.33 -10.34 -29.55
CA ASP A 214 11.27 -11.37 -29.50
C ASP A 214 10.15 -11.04 -30.51
N PHE A 215 9.83 -9.75 -30.70
CA PHE A 215 8.96 -9.30 -31.79
C PHE A 215 9.59 -9.51 -33.18
N GLY A 216 10.87 -9.19 -33.35
CA GLY A 216 11.60 -9.42 -34.60
C GLY A 216 11.56 -10.89 -35.03
N LYS A 217 11.77 -11.82 -34.08
CA LYS A 217 11.61 -13.26 -34.34
C LYS A 217 10.20 -13.64 -34.76
N TYR A 218 9.20 -12.98 -34.20
CA TYR A 218 7.81 -13.24 -34.55
C TYR A 218 7.49 -12.81 -35.99
N ILE A 219 8.01 -11.66 -36.45
CA ILE A 219 7.78 -11.19 -37.83
C ILE A 219 8.78 -11.73 -38.86
N GLY A 220 9.84 -12.41 -38.41
CA GLY A 220 10.84 -13.02 -39.29
C GLY A 220 11.93 -12.06 -39.79
N ILE A 221 12.61 -11.37 -38.87
CA ILE A 221 13.80 -10.56 -39.20
C ILE A 221 14.94 -11.39 -39.80
N ASP A 222 15.83 -10.75 -40.56
CA ASP A 222 17.02 -11.38 -41.12
C ASP A 222 18.10 -11.68 -40.05
N GLU A 223 19.08 -12.51 -40.44
CA GLU A 223 20.15 -12.96 -39.54
C GLU A 223 21.08 -11.82 -39.08
N ASP A 224 21.31 -10.80 -39.91
CA ASP A 224 22.20 -9.69 -39.55
C ASP A 224 21.57 -8.85 -38.45
N LEU A 225 20.27 -8.56 -38.57
CA LEU A 225 19.51 -7.86 -37.56
C LEU A 225 19.41 -8.66 -36.25
N GLU A 226 19.19 -9.98 -36.34
CA GLU A 226 19.19 -10.84 -35.15
C GLU A 226 20.56 -10.84 -34.46
N ARG A 227 21.65 -11.00 -35.22
CA ARG A 227 23.03 -10.94 -34.69
C ARG A 227 23.30 -9.61 -34.00
N HIS A 228 22.88 -8.50 -34.61
CA HIS A 228 23.02 -7.18 -34.02
C HIS A 228 22.30 -7.08 -32.66
N LEU A 229 21.03 -7.47 -32.59
CA LEU A 229 20.26 -7.46 -31.34
C LEU A 229 20.90 -8.33 -30.25
N VAL A 230 21.38 -9.52 -30.59
CA VAL A 230 22.07 -10.41 -29.63
C VAL A 230 23.33 -9.73 -29.08
N ALA A 231 24.14 -9.08 -29.93
CA ALA A 231 25.32 -8.37 -29.49
C ALA A 231 24.98 -7.18 -28.56
N ARG A 232 23.96 -6.39 -28.91
CA ARG A 232 23.51 -5.27 -28.05
C ARG A 232 22.94 -5.76 -26.73
N ILE A 233 22.16 -6.84 -26.73
CA ILE A 233 21.62 -7.45 -25.51
C ILE A 233 22.75 -7.87 -24.56
N ARG A 234 23.80 -8.54 -25.06
CA ARG A 234 24.96 -8.93 -24.24
C ARG A 234 25.66 -7.72 -23.61
N LEU A 235 25.88 -6.66 -24.38
CA LEU A 235 26.47 -5.43 -23.85
C LEU A 235 25.67 -4.87 -22.66
N TRP A 236 24.34 -4.79 -22.79
CA TRP A 236 23.49 -4.26 -21.72
C TRP A 236 23.30 -5.23 -20.56
N GLU A 237 23.44 -6.54 -20.78
CA GLU A 237 23.55 -7.54 -19.71
C GLU A 237 24.74 -7.21 -18.81
N ASP A 238 25.94 -7.11 -19.38
CA ASP A 238 27.18 -6.77 -18.65
C ASP A 238 27.08 -5.44 -17.90
N MET A 239 26.50 -4.41 -18.54
CA MET A 239 26.28 -3.11 -17.88
C MET A 239 25.23 -3.18 -16.76
N SER A 240 24.21 -4.03 -16.91
CA SER A 240 23.15 -4.18 -15.91
C SER A 240 23.64 -4.87 -14.64
N GLU A 241 24.59 -5.79 -14.76
CA GLU A 241 25.24 -6.47 -13.64
C GLU A 241 26.00 -5.47 -12.76
N ARG A 242 26.70 -4.52 -13.36
CA ARG A 242 27.37 -3.44 -12.62
C ARG A 242 26.41 -2.53 -11.86
N THR A 243 25.18 -2.38 -12.36
CA THR A 243 24.15 -1.51 -11.77
C THR A 243 23.42 -2.15 -10.58
N LEU A 244 23.43 -3.49 -10.45
CA LEU A 244 22.78 -4.20 -9.34
C LEU A 244 23.30 -3.75 -7.96
N SER A 245 24.59 -3.40 -7.88
CA SER A 245 25.24 -2.80 -6.70
C SER A 245 24.48 -1.61 -6.09
N PHE A 246 23.82 -0.77 -6.91
CA PHE A 246 23.06 0.38 -6.42
C PHE A 246 21.75 -0.02 -5.72
N LYS A 247 21.11 -1.11 -6.15
CA LYS A 247 19.90 -1.61 -5.46
C LYS A 247 20.26 -2.24 -4.12
N GLU A 248 21.38 -2.97 -4.08
CA GLU A 248 21.94 -3.50 -2.83
C GLU A 248 22.28 -2.37 -1.87
N GLY A 249 22.93 -1.30 -2.34
CA GLY A 249 23.23 -0.13 -1.52
C GLY A 249 21.99 0.49 -0.84
N LYS A 250 20.84 0.51 -1.54
CA LYS A 250 19.58 0.97 -0.94
C LYS A 250 19.01 0.03 0.11
N VAL A 251 19.20 -1.28 -0.05
CA VAL A 251 18.76 -2.28 0.94
C VAL A 251 19.68 -2.26 2.16
N MET A 252 20.98 -2.11 1.94
CA MET A 252 21.98 -1.97 3.01
C MET A 252 21.78 -0.73 3.86
N ALA A 253 21.30 0.37 3.27
CA ALA A 253 20.96 1.59 3.98
C ALA A 253 19.63 1.50 4.74
N LEU A 254 18.87 0.40 4.63
CA LEU A 254 17.64 0.23 5.40
C LEU A 254 17.95 -0.04 6.87
N PRO A 255 17.17 0.56 7.80
CA PRO A 255 17.19 0.15 9.19
C PRO A 255 16.89 -1.35 9.35
N THR A 256 17.32 -1.91 10.46
CA THR A 256 16.91 -3.24 10.92
C THR A 256 15.40 -3.31 11.13
N TYR A 257 14.82 -4.52 11.14
CA TYR A 257 13.39 -4.65 11.41
C TYR A 257 12.97 -4.20 12.82
N ALA A 258 13.89 -4.27 13.79
CA ALA A 258 13.64 -3.72 15.12
C ALA A 258 13.50 -2.19 15.06
N GLU A 259 14.36 -1.50 14.32
CA GLU A 259 14.28 -0.05 14.13
C GLU A 259 13.04 0.37 13.32
N ILE A 260 12.67 -0.41 12.28
CA ILE A 260 11.41 -0.18 11.55
C ILE A 260 10.20 -0.35 12.47
N ALA A 261 10.23 -1.31 13.39
CA ALA A 261 9.19 -1.47 14.40
C ALA A 261 9.13 -0.27 15.35
N GLY A 262 10.28 0.22 15.82
CA GLY A 262 10.38 1.46 16.60
C GLY A 262 9.72 2.65 15.89
N LEU A 263 10.08 2.87 14.62
CA LEU A 263 9.47 3.91 13.78
C LEU A 263 7.95 3.73 13.65
N ALA A 264 7.46 2.50 13.48
CA ALA A 264 6.03 2.23 13.41
C ALA A 264 5.32 2.60 14.73
N PHE A 265 5.91 2.31 15.89
CA PHE A 265 5.37 2.74 17.19
C PHE A 265 5.39 4.25 17.37
N ASP A 266 6.45 4.94 16.94
CA ASP A 266 6.53 6.39 16.99
C ASP A 266 5.42 7.05 16.15
N LEU A 267 5.18 6.53 14.95
CA LEU A 267 4.09 6.98 14.07
C LEU A 267 2.71 6.76 14.71
N LEU A 268 2.51 5.67 15.46
CA LEU A 268 1.28 5.45 16.21
C LEU A 268 1.13 6.44 17.38
N GLY A 269 2.21 6.68 18.14
CA GLY A 269 2.22 7.68 19.20
C GLY A 269 1.94 9.10 18.67
N GLU A 270 2.48 9.45 17.51
CA GLU A 270 2.14 10.70 16.82
C GLU A 270 0.66 10.75 16.43
N ALA A 271 0.11 9.65 15.90
CA ALA A 271 -1.29 9.58 15.51
C ALA A 271 -2.25 9.83 16.68
N GLU A 272 -1.87 9.46 17.90
CA GLU A 272 -2.67 9.71 19.10
C GLU A 272 -2.64 11.16 19.57
N ARG A 273 -1.55 11.88 19.30
CA ARG A 273 -1.36 13.30 19.66
C ARG A 273 -1.95 14.27 18.64
N LEU A 274 -2.19 13.82 17.41
CA LEU A 274 -2.72 14.66 16.34
C LEU A 274 -4.20 14.96 16.53
N SER A 275 -4.53 16.25 16.55
CA SER A 275 -5.93 16.74 16.57
C SER A 275 -6.64 16.56 15.23
N ASN A 276 -5.90 16.45 14.13
CA ASN A 276 -6.47 16.23 12.80
C ASN A 276 -6.63 14.72 12.54
N PRO A 277 -7.86 14.20 12.49
CA PRO A 277 -8.11 12.77 12.40
C PRO A 277 -7.71 12.18 11.05
N ARG A 278 -7.67 12.99 9.98
CA ARG A 278 -7.15 12.56 8.67
C ARG A 278 -5.65 12.27 8.72
N HIS A 279 -4.89 13.13 9.38
CA HIS A 279 -3.45 12.94 9.54
C HIS A 279 -3.16 11.79 10.50
N ALA A 280 -3.92 11.68 11.59
CA ALA A 280 -3.83 10.56 12.51
C ALA A 280 -4.07 9.21 11.79
N GLN A 281 -5.13 9.12 10.97
CA GLN A 281 -5.39 7.89 10.21
C GLN A 281 -4.30 7.59 9.18
N LEU A 282 -3.74 8.62 8.52
CA LEU A 282 -2.62 8.43 7.61
C LEU A 282 -1.40 7.86 8.34
N LYS A 283 -1.06 8.40 9.52
CA LYS A 283 0.06 7.90 10.34
C LYS A 283 -0.15 6.44 10.78
N ARG A 284 -1.37 6.07 11.20
CA ARG A 284 -1.72 4.65 11.46
C ARG A 284 -1.52 3.78 10.23
N ASN A 285 -2.05 4.20 9.08
CA ASN A 285 -1.89 3.45 7.83
C ASN A 285 -0.41 3.25 7.47
N VAL A 286 0.42 4.28 7.64
CA VAL A 286 1.87 4.21 7.37
C VAL A 286 2.56 3.26 8.34
N ALA A 287 2.28 3.36 9.64
CA ALA A 287 2.84 2.46 10.65
C ALA A 287 2.58 0.99 10.31
N VAL A 288 1.32 0.64 9.99
CA VAL A 288 0.97 -0.73 9.61
C VAL A 288 1.59 -1.14 8.28
N ALA A 289 1.64 -0.24 7.29
CA ALA A 289 2.26 -0.52 6.00
C ALA A 289 3.77 -0.76 6.09
N LEU A 290 4.47 -0.15 7.05
CA LEU A 290 5.88 -0.43 7.30
C LEU A 290 6.03 -1.79 7.97
N LEU A 291 5.38 -1.99 9.12
CA LEU A 291 5.67 -3.12 9.98
C LEU A 291 5.07 -4.44 9.47
N LEU A 292 3.83 -4.44 9.00
CA LEU A 292 3.13 -5.67 8.60
C LEU A 292 3.84 -6.37 7.41
N PHE A 293 4.47 -5.59 6.53
CA PHE A 293 5.11 -6.13 5.33
C PHE A 293 6.61 -6.43 5.49
N CYS A 294 7.16 -6.30 6.71
CA CYS A 294 8.48 -6.84 7.03
C CYS A 294 8.48 -8.38 7.07
N PRO A 295 7.68 -9.05 7.93
CA PRO A 295 7.61 -10.51 7.97
C PRO A 295 6.79 -11.11 6.82
N PHE A 296 5.94 -10.31 6.16
CA PHE A 296 5.10 -10.72 5.04
C PHE A 296 5.41 -9.87 3.80
N PRO A 297 6.61 -9.96 3.20
CA PRO A 297 7.05 -9.02 2.17
C PRO A 297 6.41 -9.34 0.81
N MET A 298 5.16 -8.96 0.69
CA MET A 298 4.32 -9.12 -0.50
C MET A 298 4.76 -8.21 -1.65
N ARG A 299 4.41 -8.59 -2.88
CA ARG A 299 4.56 -7.67 -4.03
C ARG A 299 3.50 -6.57 -3.92
N VAL A 300 3.78 -5.41 -4.51
CA VAL A 300 2.87 -4.25 -4.49
C VAL A 300 1.44 -4.63 -4.89
N ALA A 301 1.27 -5.42 -5.96
CA ALA A 301 -0.05 -5.86 -6.42
C ALA A 301 -0.80 -6.71 -5.38
N ASP A 302 -0.06 -7.48 -4.56
CA ASP A 302 -0.60 -8.37 -3.53
C ASP A 302 -0.92 -7.62 -2.22
N THR A 303 -0.54 -6.34 -2.09
CA THR A 303 -0.81 -5.53 -0.89
C THR A 303 -2.24 -4.97 -0.83
N ASN A 304 -3.04 -5.21 -1.87
CA ASN A 304 -4.45 -4.78 -1.96
C ASN A 304 -5.36 -5.71 -1.15
N ILE A 305 -5.27 -5.61 0.17
CA ILE A 305 -5.93 -6.53 1.10
C ILE A 305 -7.31 -6.01 1.51
N ARG A 306 -8.32 -6.90 1.56
CA ARG A 306 -9.65 -6.63 2.12
C ARG A 306 -9.99 -7.61 3.24
N PHE A 307 -10.67 -7.11 4.25
CA PHE A 307 -11.26 -7.95 5.30
C PHE A 307 -12.29 -8.92 4.70
N GLY A 308 -12.28 -10.17 5.14
CA GLY A 308 -13.20 -11.23 4.68
C GLY A 308 -12.90 -11.79 3.28
N HIS A 309 -11.80 -11.37 2.64
CA HIS A 309 -11.36 -11.92 1.36
C HIS A 309 -9.87 -12.31 1.41
N GLU A 310 -8.96 -11.34 1.30
CA GLU A 310 -7.51 -11.60 1.45
C GLU A 310 -7.09 -11.69 2.92
N LEU A 311 -7.85 -11.11 3.84
CA LEU A 311 -7.59 -11.13 5.28
C LEU A 311 -8.75 -11.79 6.01
N LEU A 312 -8.49 -12.94 6.63
CA LEU A 312 -9.44 -13.73 7.39
C LEU A 312 -9.20 -13.55 8.90
N TRP A 313 -10.24 -13.80 9.69
CA TRP A 313 -10.20 -13.82 11.16
C TRP A 313 -10.85 -15.12 11.63
N ASP A 314 -10.14 -15.90 12.45
CA ASP A 314 -10.62 -17.19 12.96
C ASP A 314 -11.21 -17.12 14.37
N GLY A 315 -11.29 -15.92 14.94
CA GLY A 315 -11.69 -15.69 16.35
C GLY A 315 -10.50 -15.39 17.26
N SER A 316 -9.28 -15.74 16.86
CA SER A 316 -8.06 -15.53 17.66
C SER A 316 -6.94 -14.83 16.89
N PHE A 317 -6.78 -15.15 15.61
CA PHE A 317 -5.70 -14.64 14.78
C PHE A 317 -6.22 -14.18 13.42
N TYR A 318 -5.51 -13.21 12.86
CA TYR A 318 -5.67 -12.87 11.46
C TYR A 318 -4.87 -13.86 10.60
N ARG A 319 -5.37 -14.17 9.41
CA ARG A 319 -4.66 -14.99 8.42
C ARG A 319 -4.79 -14.38 7.04
N PHE A 320 -3.70 -14.37 6.27
CA PHE A 320 -3.81 -14.05 4.86
C PHE A 320 -4.44 -15.21 4.07
N ASN A 321 -5.19 -14.91 3.02
CA ASN A 321 -5.70 -15.88 2.08
C ASN A 321 -5.55 -15.29 0.68
N ILE A 322 -4.32 -15.32 0.17
CA ILE A 322 -3.94 -14.62 -1.05
C ILE A 322 -3.52 -15.64 -2.10
N ARG A 323 -3.88 -15.39 -3.36
CA ARG A 323 -3.19 -15.98 -4.51
C ARG A 323 -2.22 -14.96 -5.06
N THR A 324 -0.93 -15.29 -5.07
CA THR A 324 0.10 -14.33 -5.48
C THR A 324 -0.10 -13.91 -6.93
N SER A 325 -0.12 -12.61 -7.19
CA SER A 325 -0.39 -12.04 -8.53
C SER A 325 0.57 -12.54 -9.60
N LYS A 326 1.84 -12.78 -9.25
CA LYS A 326 2.87 -13.20 -10.22
C LYS A 326 2.74 -14.66 -10.66
N THR A 327 2.32 -15.56 -9.76
CA THR A 327 2.39 -17.01 -10.00
C THR A 327 1.09 -17.76 -9.72
N GLY A 328 0.04 -17.09 -9.22
CA GLY A 328 -1.25 -17.70 -8.87
C GLY A 328 -1.21 -18.62 -7.65
N VAL A 329 -0.09 -18.61 -6.91
CA VAL A 329 0.19 -19.58 -5.84
C VAL A 329 -0.53 -19.17 -4.56
N PRO A 330 -1.17 -20.12 -3.83
CA PRO A 330 -1.70 -19.85 -2.50
C PRO A 330 -0.62 -19.39 -1.53
N TYR A 331 -0.89 -18.30 -0.82
CA TYR A 331 -0.07 -17.73 0.24
C TYR A 331 -1.00 -17.39 1.40
N ALA A 332 -0.91 -18.17 2.48
CA ALA A 332 -1.84 -18.09 3.59
C ALA A 332 -1.19 -18.18 4.98
N PRO A 333 -0.16 -17.36 5.28
CA PRO A 333 0.43 -17.37 6.61
C PRO A 333 -0.54 -16.80 7.66
N THR A 334 -0.43 -17.34 8.87
CA THR A 334 -1.07 -16.79 10.06
C THR A 334 -0.28 -15.57 10.55
N ILE A 335 -1.00 -14.53 10.94
CA ILE A 335 -0.45 -13.29 11.49
C ILE A 335 -0.45 -13.42 13.00
N ILE A 336 0.74 -13.44 13.61
CA ILE A 336 0.87 -13.53 15.06
C ILE A 336 0.28 -12.28 15.75
N PRO A 337 -0.19 -12.37 17.01
CA PRO A 337 -0.88 -11.28 17.70
C PRO A 337 -0.12 -9.95 17.73
N ALA A 338 1.21 -10.00 17.84
CA ALA A 338 2.07 -8.82 17.84
C ALA A 338 1.93 -7.96 16.57
N TYR A 339 1.64 -8.57 15.42
CA TYR A 339 1.29 -7.83 14.19
C TYR A 339 -0.22 -7.64 14.04
N GLY A 340 -1.02 -8.56 14.59
CA GLY A 340 -2.48 -8.47 14.61
C GLY A 340 -2.99 -7.19 15.29
N MET A 341 -2.34 -6.73 16.36
CA MET A 341 -2.72 -5.48 17.04
C MET A 341 -2.63 -4.25 16.13
N PHE A 342 -1.72 -4.24 15.14
CA PHE A 342 -1.64 -3.14 14.17
C PHE A 342 -2.85 -3.13 13.24
N ILE A 343 -3.34 -4.31 12.85
CA ILE A 343 -4.58 -4.45 12.08
C ILE A 343 -5.77 -3.95 12.91
N ASP A 344 -5.82 -4.30 14.21
CA ASP A 344 -6.86 -3.82 15.12
C ASP A 344 -6.86 -2.29 15.22
N LEU A 345 -5.70 -1.63 15.22
CA LEU A 345 -5.62 -0.16 15.19
C LEU A 345 -6.22 0.44 13.90
N LEU A 346 -6.13 -0.25 12.76
CA LEU A 346 -6.80 0.15 11.51
C LEU A 346 -8.30 -0.16 11.51
N VAL A 347 -8.75 -1.12 12.32
CA VAL A 347 -10.17 -1.39 12.56
C VAL A 347 -10.76 -0.28 13.43
N LEU A 348 -10.07 0.06 14.52
CA LEU A 348 -10.48 1.09 15.48
C LEU A 348 -10.44 2.49 14.88
N GLN A 349 -9.44 2.80 14.04
CA GLN A 349 -9.22 4.13 13.47
C GLN A 349 -9.18 5.25 14.52
N GLY A 350 -8.66 4.94 15.72
CA GLY A 350 -8.64 5.86 16.86
C GLY A 350 -9.86 5.79 17.78
N SER A 351 -10.79 4.86 17.54
CA SER A 351 -11.89 4.57 18.48
C SER A 351 -11.40 3.81 19.72
N SER A 352 -12.19 3.82 20.81
CA SER A 352 -11.91 3.02 22.02
C SER A 352 -11.83 1.51 21.69
N PRO A 353 -10.92 0.74 22.33
CA PRO A 353 -10.85 -0.72 22.22
C PRO A 353 -12.17 -1.46 22.46
N ASP A 354 -13.08 -0.91 23.26
CA ASP A 354 -14.40 -1.50 23.53
C ASP A 354 -15.24 -1.69 22.27
N HIS A 355 -14.92 -0.95 21.21
CA HIS A 355 -15.61 -1.04 19.91
C HIS A 355 -14.94 -2.00 18.92
N LEU A 356 -13.82 -2.63 19.29
CA LEU A 356 -13.00 -3.42 18.38
C LEU A 356 -13.80 -4.53 17.72
N GLU A 357 -14.54 -5.33 18.50
CA GLU A 357 -15.27 -6.48 17.97
C GLU A 357 -16.37 -6.05 16.99
N THR A 358 -17.21 -5.09 17.39
CA THR A 358 -18.26 -4.54 16.52
C THR A 358 -17.69 -3.93 15.23
N LEU A 359 -16.61 -3.16 15.33
CA LEU A 359 -15.96 -2.56 14.17
C LEU A 359 -15.30 -3.61 13.28
N ARG A 360 -14.68 -4.65 13.86
CA ARG A 360 -14.09 -5.77 13.12
C ARG A 360 -15.18 -6.47 12.31
N GLN A 361 -16.27 -6.88 12.96
CA GLN A 361 -17.42 -7.51 12.28
C GLN A 361 -17.93 -6.65 11.13
N LYS A 362 -18.05 -5.33 11.33
CA LYS A 362 -18.42 -4.38 10.27
C LYS A 362 -17.41 -4.41 9.11
N CYS A 363 -16.10 -4.36 9.38
CA CYS A 363 -15.06 -4.40 8.36
C CYS A 363 -15.15 -5.68 7.50
N PHE A 364 -15.36 -6.84 8.14
CA PHE A 364 -15.51 -8.13 7.46
C PHE A 364 -16.78 -8.21 6.63
N ARG A 365 -17.92 -7.78 7.20
CA ARG A 365 -19.21 -7.73 6.49
C ARG A 365 -19.17 -6.85 5.25
N GLU A 366 -18.53 -5.69 5.35
CA GLU A 366 -18.45 -4.70 4.27
C GLU A 366 -17.28 -4.95 3.30
N ARG A 367 -16.46 -5.99 3.55
CA ARG A 367 -15.22 -6.26 2.81
C ARG A 367 -14.34 -5.03 2.66
N ARG A 368 -14.22 -4.27 3.76
CA ARG A 368 -13.48 -3.00 3.79
C ARG A 368 -12.03 -3.24 3.34
N PRO A 369 -11.43 -2.36 2.53
CA PRO A 369 -9.99 -2.38 2.32
C PRO A 369 -9.23 -2.24 3.65
N LEU A 370 -8.10 -2.93 3.79
CA LEU A 370 -7.25 -2.83 4.98
C LEU A 370 -6.83 -1.37 5.21
N PHE A 371 -6.30 -0.74 4.15
CA PHE A 371 -5.90 0.66 4.14
C PHE A 371 -7.00 1.54 3.56
N VAL A 372 -7.53 2.42 4.40
CA VAL A 372 -8.53 3.42 4.01
C VAL A 372 -8.14 4.80 4.51
N SER A 373 -8.64 5.83 3.82
CA SER A 373 -8.65 7.18 4.37
C SER A 373 -9.52 7.26 5.63
N HIS A 374 -9.44 8.37 6.36
CA HIS A 374 -10.34 8.65 7.48
C HIS A 374 -11.84 8.65 7.08
N GLU A 375 -12.14 8.81 5.80
CA GLU A 375 -13.49 8.78 5.23
C GLU A 375 -13.87 7.39 4.69
N ASP A 376 -13.13 6.35 5.05
CA ASP A 376 -13.28 4.97 4.59
C ASP A 376 -13.09 4.72 3.08
N HIS A 377 -12.66 5.74 2.31
CA HIS A 377 -12.25 5.54 0.92
C HIS A 377 -10.99 4.66 0.81
N LYS A 378 -11.00 3.73 -0.15
CA LYS A 378 -9.82 2.93 -0.52
C LYS A 378 -8.65 3.83 -0.89
N LEU A 379 -7.46 3.55 -0.36
CA LEU A 379 -6.23 4.21 -0.80
C LEU A 379 -5.74 3.64 -2.14
N HIS A 380 -4.84 4.34 -2.82
CA HIS A 380 -4.32 3.86 -4.12
C HIS A 380 -3.59 2.52 -3.98
N ASP A 381 -3.60 1.71 -5.04
CA ASP A 381 -3.11 0.33 -5.03
C ASP A 381 -1.61 0.18 -4.69
N GLY A 382 -0.82 1.25 -4.87
CA GLY A 382 0.60 1.29 -4.51
C GLY A 382 0.87 1.88 -3.12
N PHE A 383 -0.14 2.02 -2.25
CA PHE A 383 -0.04 2.77 -0.99
C PHE A 383 1.11 2.28 -0.12
N VAL A 384 1.24 0.97 0.06
CA VAL A 384 2.30 0.36 0.87
C VAL A 384 3.68 0.73 0.34
N SER A 385 3.92 0.63 -0.97
CA SER A 385 5.19 1.05 -1.55
C SER A 385 5.44 2.56 -1.45
N ARG A 386 4.40 3.38 -1.40
CA ARG A 386 4.53 4.83 -1.20
C ARG A 386 4.85 5.16 0.26
N ALA A 387 4.22 4.49 1.22
CA ALA A 387 4.52 4.62 2.64
C ALA A 387 5.99 4.27 2.92
N TRP A 388 6.44 3.14 2.39
CA TRP A 388 7.87 2.76 2.44
C TRP A 388 8.78 3.83 1.82
N ARG A 389 8.41 4.40 0.68
CA ARG A 389 9.26 5.42 0.03
C ARG A 389 9.36 6.70 0.83
N MET A 390 8.26 7.08 1.48
CA MET A 390 8.16 8.30 2.29
C MET A 390 9.04 8.20 3.54
N GLU A 391 9.04 7.04 4.20
CA GLU A 391 9.72 6.87 5.49
C GLU A 391 11.12 6.27 5.34
N LEU A 392 11.36 5.43 4.34
CA LEU A 392 12.59 4.64 4.17
C LEU A 392 13.31 4.88 2.84
N GLY A 393 12.85 5.83 2.02
CA GLY A 393 13.49 6.21 0.74
C GLY A 393 13.41 5.16 -0.40
N THR A 394 12.78 4.01 -0.16
CA THR A 394 12.65 2.92 -1.15
C THR A 394 11.26 2.28 -1.14
N GLY A 395 10.93 1.45 -2.14
CA GLY A 395 9.63 0.76 -2.18
C GLY A 395 9.59 -0.49 -1.30
N CYS A 396 8.38 -0.96 -0.96
CA CYS A 396 8.18 -2.11 -0.07
C CYS A 396 8.76 -3.43 -0.59
N HIS A 397 9.06 -3.54 -1.89
CA HIS A 397 9.74 -4.72 -2.44
C HIS A 397 11.15 -4.90 -1.84
N ALA A 398 11.77 -3.83 -1.33
CA ALA A 398 13.06 -3.90 -0.64
C ALA A 398 13.00 -4.77 0.64
N ALA A 399 11.82 -4.88 1.26
CA ALA A 399 11.60 -5.77 2.40
C ALA A 399 11.95 -7.23 2.06
N ARG A 400 11.72 -7.67 0.81
CA ARG A 400 12.05 -9.04 0.39
C ARG A 400 13.55 -9.30 0.45
N THR A 401 14.35 -8.38 -0.10
CA THR A 401 15.82 -8.50 -0.04
C THR A 401 16.32 -8.41 1.39
N LYS A 402 15.84 -7.42 2.15
CA LYS A 402 16.21 -7.24 3.55
C LYS A 402 15.89 -8.48 4.40
N LEU A 403 14.77 -9.16 4.15
CA LEU A 403 14.42 -10.39 4.89
C LEU A 403 15.41 -11.52 4.63
N HIS A 404 15.87 -11.66 3.38
CA HIS A 404 16.92 -12.63 3.04
C HIS A 404 18.24 -12.29 3.76
N ASP A 405 18.62 -11.02 3.81
CA ASP A 405 19.84 -10.57 4.52
C ASP A 405 19.74 -10.78 6.04
N GLU A 406 18.59 -10.45 6.66
CA GLU A 406 18.35 -10.57 8.12
C GLU A 406 18.27 -12.05 8.57
N LEU A 407 17.79 -12.95 7.70
CA LEU A 407 17.72 -14.37 7.99
C LEU A 407 18.97 -15.15 7.53
N ALA A 408 19.87 -14.53 6.77
CA ALA A 408 21.12 -15.14 6.31
C ALA A 408 21.95 -15.76 7.46
N PRO A 409 22.07 -15.14 8.65
CA PRO A 409 22.79 -15.74 9.77
C PRO A 409 22.24 -17.10 10.23
N LEU A 410 21.00 -17.46 9.86
CA LEU A 410 20.39 -18.76 10.14
C LEU A 410 20.78 -19.86 9.13
N GLY A 411 21.59 -19.55 8.12
CA GLY A 411 22.02 -20.52 7.10
C GLY A 411 20.86 -20.99 6.22
N GLN A 412 20.86 -22.28 5.85
CA GLN A 412 19.85 -22.85 4.94
C GLN A 412 18.42 -22.72 5.49
N GLU A 413 18.22 -22.90 6.79
CA GLU A 413 16.92 -22.69 7.44
C GLU A 413 16.42 -21.24 7.25
N GLY A 414 17.33 -20.27 7.38
CA GLY A 414 17.04 -18.86 7.13
C GLY A 414 16.58 -18.57 5.71
N VAL A 415 17.26 -19.17 4.73
CA VAL A 415 16.87 -19.07 3.31
C VAL A 415 15.48 -19.65 3.09
N GLU A 416 15.20 -20.82 3.65
CA GLU A 416 13.87 -21.45 3.53
C GLU A 416 12.78 -20.60 4.19
N LEU A 417 13.03 -20.07 5.38
CA LEU A 417 12.11 -19.16 6.07
C LEU A 417 11.85 -17.91 5.23
N ALA A 418 12.90 -17.27 4.70
CA ALA A 418 12.78 -16.10 3.83
C ALA A 418 12.00 -16.41 2.55
N MET A 419 12.23 -17.59 1.95
CA MET A 419 11.50 -18.06 0.77
C MET A 419 10.01 -18.26 1.07
N ARG A 420 9.68 -18.98 2.16
CA ARG A 420 8.29 -19.21 2.60
C ARG A 420 7.59 -17.88 2.88
N ALA A 421 8.22 -16.99 3.64
CA ALA A 421 7.70 -15.66 3.96
C ALA A 421 7.47 -14.82 2.69
N CYS A 422 8.34 -14.94 1.70
CA CYS A 422 8.23 -14.25 0.42
C CYS A 422 7.31 -14.94 -0.61
N GLY A 423 6.74 -16.11 -0.31
CA GLY A 423 5.98 -16.93 -1.26
C GLY A 423 6.80 -17.37 -2.48
N GLN A 424 8.09 -17.69 -2.27
CA GLN A 424 9.02 -18.17 -3.30
C GLN A 424 9.06 -19.70 -3.31
N ARG A 425 9.24 -20.29 -4.50
CA ARG A 425 9.31 -21.76 -4.69
C ARG A 425 10.62 -22.26 -5.27
N SER A 426 11.44 -21.37 -5.82
CA SER A 426 12.66 -21.72 -6.52
C SER A 426 13.83 -21.04 -5.84
N GLU A 427 14.85 -21.82 -5.50
CA GLU A 427 16.09 -21.31 -4.92
C GLU A 427 16.79 -20.32 -5.86
N LYS A 428 16.73 -20.57 -7.18
CA LYS A 428 17.18 -19.61 -8.21
C LYS A 428 16.51 -18.23 -8.09
N THR A 429 15.28 -18.18 -7.57
CA THR A 429 14.63 -16.88 -7.28
C THR A 429 15.19 -16.23 -6.02
N ALA A 430 15.56 -17.03 -5.01
CA ALA A 430 16.17 -16.56 -3.77
C ALA A 430 17.59 -16.02 -3.98
N GLU A 431 18.36 -16.61 -4.90
CA GLU A 431 19.69 -16.13 -5.30
C GLU A 431 19.69 -14.66 -5.70
N PHE A 432 18.66 -14.18 -6.41
CA PHE A 432 18.54 -12.77 -6.79
C PHE A 432 18.34 -11.80 -5.60
N TYR A 433 18.11 -12.32 -4.40
CA TYR A 433 17.96 -11.56 -3.15
C TYR A 433 19.15 -11.72 -2.21
N ARG A 434 20.13 -12.58 -2.54
CA ARG A 434 21.38 -12.69 -1.79
C ARG A 434 22.25 -11.48 -2.14
N THR A 435 22.49 -10.61 -1.16
CA THR A 435 23.39 -9.45 -1.32
C THR A 435 24.78 -9.76 -0.76
N ARG A 436 25.72 -8.83 -0.93
CA ARG A 436 27.02 -8.92 -0.23
C ARG A 436 26.89 -9.09 1.29
N ALA A 437 25.85 -8.54 1.93
CA ALA A 437 25.64 -8.74 3.36
C ALA A 437 25.20 -10.17 3.69
N TYR A 438 24.37 -10.77 2.84
CA TYR A 438 24.08 -12.20 2.92
C TYR A 438 25.38 -13.02 2.86
N ASP A 439 26.25 -12.74 1.90
CA ASP A 439 27.51 -13.48 1.73
C ASP A 439 28.42 -13.33 2.96
N LEU A 440 28.55 -12.11 3.50
CA LEU A 440 29.33 -11.85 4.71
C LEU A 440 28.76 -12.56 5.95
N ALA A 441 27.43 -12.59 6.10
CA ALA A 441 26.76 -13.29 7.19
C ALA A 441 26.98 -14.81 7.10
N MET A 442 26.93 -15.37 5.89
CA MET A 442 27.22 -16.79 5.65
C MET A 442 28.67 -17.15 5.96
N VAL A 443 29.64 -16.32 5.53
CA VAL A 443 31.06 -16.51 5.86
C VAL A 443 31.28 -16.49 7.37
N LYS A 444 30.66 -15.53 8.08
CA LYS A 444 30.74 -15.45 9.55
C LYS A 444 30.19 -16.73 10.21
N ARG A 445 29.02 -17.21 9.78
CA ARG A 445 28.44 -18.45 10.32
C ARG A 445 29.32 -19.68 10.05
N VAL A 446 29.89 -19.80 8.85
CA VAL A 446 30.82 -20.90 8.53
C VAL A 446 32.03 -20.85 9.46
N HIS A 447 32.56 -19.66 9.72
CA HIS A 447 33.64 -19.46 10.67
C HIS A 447 33.23 -19.84 12.10
N ASP A 448 32.08 -19.36 12.58
CA ASP A 448 31.55 -19.68 13.91
C ASP A 448 31.31 -21.19 14.08
N ASN A 449 30.77 -21.86 13.06
CA ASN A 449 30.55 -23.32 13.05
C ASN A 449 31.86 -24.11 13.01
N MET A 450 32.87 -23.65 12.25
CA MET A 450 34.20 -24.27 12.23
C MET A 450 34.88 -24.18 13.61
N LEU A 451 34.60 -23.12 14.37
CA LEU A 451 35.11 -22.94 15.73
C LEU A 451 34.32 -23.73 16.78
N ALA A 452 33.03 -24.02 16.53
CA ALA A 452 32.15 -24.72 17.47
C ALA A 452 32.45 -26.23 17.61
N GLY A 453 33.17 -26.84 16.66
CA GLY A 453 33.40 -28.29 16.64
C GLY A 453 32.14 -29.10 16.30
N ILE A 454 32.28 -30.40 16.07
CA ILE A 454 31.13 -31.32 15.96
C ILE A 454 30.68 -31.64 17.38
N THR A 455 29.41 -31.40 17.70
CA THR A 455 28.90 -31.75 19.04
C THR A 455 28.78 -33.27 19.19
N GLU A 456 28.89 -33.79 20.41
CA GLU A 456 28.76 -35.24 20.71
C GLU A 456 27.42 -35.79 20.16
N ASP A 457 26.34 -35.02 20.28
CA ASP A 457 25.00 -35.36 19.78
C ASP A 457 24.95 -35.45 18.24
N GLU A 458 25.62 -34.54 17.54
CA GLU A 458 25.75 -34.59 16.07
C GLU A 458 26.63 -35.77 15.63
N TRP A 459 27.66 -36.09 16.41
CA TRP A 459 28.52 -37.25 16.16
C TRP A 459 27.71 -38.56 16.23
N GLN A 460 26.94 -38.75 17.31
CA GLN A 460 26.07 -39.92 17.46
C GLN A 460 24.95 -39.97 16.41
N THR A 461 24.39 -38.83 16.02
CA THR A 461 23.26 -38.82 15.07
C THR A 461 23.68 -39.20 13.65
N TYR A 462 24.90 -38.86 13.24
CA TYR A 462 25.34 -39.02 11.85
C TYR A 462 26.29 -40.19 11.61
N PHE A 463 26.91 -40.75 12.66
CA PHE A 463 27.95 -41.74 12.49
C PHE A 463 27.84 -42.98 13.40
N ASP A 464 26.91 -42.99 14.37
CA ASP A 464 26.45 -44.21 15.05
C ASP A 464 25.09 -44.64 14.49
#